data_AF-A0A3D5V3M4-F1
#
_entry.id   AF-A0A3D5V3M4-F1
#
_cell.length_a   1.000
_cell.length_b   1.000
_cell.length_c   1.000
_cell.angle_alpha   90.00
_cell.angle_beta   90.00
_cell.angle_gamma   90.00
#
_symmetry.space_group_name_H-M   'P 1'
#
loop_
_entity.id
_entity.type
_entity.pdbx_description
1 polymer ?
#
loop_
_entity_poly.entity_id
_entity_poly.type
_entity_poly.pdbx_seq_one_letter_code
_entity_poly.pdbx_strand_id
1 'polypeptide(L)'
;ALRFTDYRKVILDPSTSTVELTEAGMAFDLGGAAKGYATGAAMERLVEPPAAGDRGRGNGGKGNGVRHALINAGGNIVVFGGHPEKRPWNISITHPRNSERFLGTLSINEGAVVTSGDYERFFIQNGERYHHIIDPATGFPATGMQSVSIVSSDSLQADLLSTAVFVMGVSKGLAFLESHFPEVGAILVDSDGEIHMTPGFRERFSWR
;
A
#
# COMPACT_ATOMS: atom_id res chain seq x y z
N ALA A 1 7.18 26.24 -0.60
CA ALA A 1 7.04 25.01 0.19
C ALA A 1 6.39 25.36 1.52
N LEU A 2 5.52 24.50 2.04
CA LEU A 2 4.97 24.68 3.38
C LEU A 2 6.11 24.62 4.40
N ARG A 3 6.03 25.45 5.44
CA ARG A 3 7.18 25.74 6.32
C ARG A 3 7.75 24.50 7.02
N PHE A 4 6.88 23.61 7.50
CA PHE A 4 7.27 22.51 8.39
C PHE A 4 7.21 21.12 7.74
N THR A 5 7.32 21.03 6.42
CA THR A 5 7.09 19.78 5.67
C THR A 5 8.32 19.29 4.88
N ASP A 6 9.51 19.84 5.13
CA ASP A 6 10.73 19.39 4.45
C ASP A 6 11.30 18.12 5.11
N TYR A 7 11.07 16.96 4.49
CA TYR A 7 11.56 15.68 4.99
C TYR A 7 13.09 15.60 5.10
N ARG A 8 13.84 16.47 4.40
CA ARG A 8 15.32 16.51 4.47
C ARG A 8 15.83 17.06 5.81
N LYS A 9 14.95 17.67 6.60
CA LYS A 9 15.23 18.15 7.96
C LYS A 9 15.03 17.08 9.04
N VAL A 10 14.68 15.86 8.63
CA VAL A 10 14.69 14.67 9.47
C VAL A 10 16.09 14.06 9.41
N ILE A 11 16.78 14.01 10.55
CA ILE A 11 18.11 13.40 10.66
C ILE A 11 17.97 12.08 11.42
N LEU A 12 18.51 11.01 10.83
CA LEU A 12 18.53 9.68 11.41
C LEU A 12 19.97 9.34 11.80
N ASP A 13 20.18 8.88 13.04
CA ASP A 13 21.44 8.29 13.47
C ASP A 13 21.23 6.80 13.80
N PRO A 14 21.57 5.89 12.85
CA PRO A 14 21.42 4.45 13.07
C PRO A 14 22.31 3.89 14.18
N SER A 15 23.45 4.54 14.47
CA SER A 15 24.40 4.05 15.47
C SER A 15 23.86 4.20 16.90
N THR A 16 23.05 5.23 17.11
CA THR A 16 22.41 5.53 18.40
C THR A 16 20.91 5.25 18.39
N SER A 17 20.33 4.87 17.24
CA SER A 17 18.88 4.71 17.03
C SER A 17 18.09 5.97 17.41
N THR A 18 18.62 7.14 17.05
CA THR A 18 17.99 8.44 17.33
C THR A 18 17.44 9.09 16.06
N VAL A 19 16.42 9.91 16.25
CA VAL A 19 15.77 10.70 15.19
C VAL A 19 15.65 12.14 15.67
N GLU A 20 16.09 13.08 14.86
CA GLU A 20 16.00 14.52 15.12
C GLU A 20 15.10 15.20 14.08
N LEU A 21 14.17 16.03 14.56
CA LEU A 21 13.44 17.01 13.76
C LEU A 21 14.11 18.37 13.96
N THR A 22 14.89 18.80 12.97
CA THR A 22 15.78 19.97 13.10
C THR A 22 15.03 21.32 13.12
N GLU A 23 13.73 21.34 12.82
CA GLU A 23 12.89 22.54 12.90
C GLU A 23 11.72 22.35 13.85
N ALA A 24 11.62 23.25 14.85
CA ALA A 24 10.52 23.26 15.80
C ALA A 24 9.17 23.48 15.08
N GLY A 25 8.22 22.58 15.32
CA GLY A 25 6.90 22.57 14.67
C GLY A 25 6.74 21.48 13.61
N MET A 26 7.82 20.81 13.18
CA MET A 26 7.71 19.59 12.39
C MET A 26 7.05 18.46 13.19
N ALA A 27 6.34 17.58 12.48
CA ALA A 27 5.75 16.38 13.04
C ALA A 27 5.83 15.23 12.02
N PHE A 28 5.92 14.01 12.53
CA PHE A 28 5.75 12.82 11.69
C PHE A 28 4.27 12.47 11.54
N ASP A 29 3.91 12.09 10.32
CA ASP A 29 2.71 11.31 10.04
C ASP A 29 3.15 10.09 9.24
N LEU A 30 2.88 8.90 9.77
CA LEU A 30 3.21 7.62 9.14
C LEU A 30 1.98 6.93 8.56
N GLY A 31 0.84 7.63 8.41
CA GLY A 31 -0.42 7.06 7.94
C GLY A 31 -0.34 6.40 6.56
N GLY A 32 0.55 6.88 5.69
CA GLY A 32 0.83 6.33 4.36
C GLY A 32 1.91 5.24 4.30
N ALA A 33 2.41 4.76 5.46
CA ALA A 33 3.46 3.75 5.54
C ALA A 33 3.20 2.68 6.63
N ALA A 34 2.50 3.06 7.70
CA ALA A 34 2.37 2.26 8.90
C ALA A 34 1.61 0.96 8.67
N LYS A 35 0.60 0.96 7.78
CA LYS A 35 -0.19 -0.25 7.49
C LYS A 35 0.68 -1.24 6.74
N GLY A 36 1.37 -0.81 5.69
CA GLY A 36 2.28 -1.65 4.91
C GLY A 36 3.40 -2.24 5.76
N TYR A 37 4.02 -1.45 6.64
CA TYR A 37 5.02 -1.95 7.59
C TYR A 37 4.42 -3.00 8.53
N ALA A 38 3.29 -2.70 9.17
CA ALA A 38 2.67 -3.58 10.14
C ALA A 38 2.22 -4.92 9.52
N THR A 39 1.62 -4.89 8.33
CA THR A 39 1.19 -6.12 7.63
C THR A 39 2.36 -6.94 7.14
N GLY A 40 3.44 -6.32 6.67
CA GLY A 40 4.69 -7.01 6.34
C GLY A 40 5.29 -7.73 7.56
N ALA A 41 5.52 -6.99 8.64
CA ALA A 41 6.10 -7.54 9.88
C ALA A 41 5.20 -8.59 10.55
N ALA A 42 3.87 -8.46 10.43
CA ALA A 42 2.93 -9.47 10.90
C ALA A 42 3.02 -10.74 10.05
N MET A 43 3.13 -10.62 8.73
CA MET A 43 3.28 -11.77 7.84
C MET A 43 4.59 -12.51 8.11
N GLU A 44 5.71 -11.81 8.25
CA GLU A 44 7.01 -12.39 8.62
C GLU A 44 6.90 -13.25 9.88
N ARG A 45 6.27 -12.72 10.94
CA ARG A 45 6.05 -13.47 12.19
C ARG A 45 5.13 -14.68 12.05
N LEU A 46 4.16 -14.65 11.13
CA LEU A 46 3.27 -15.79 10.90
C LEU A 46 3.97 -16.94 10.18
N VAL A 47 4.88 -16.62 9.26
CA VAL A 47 5.55 -17.61 8.41
C VAL A 47 6.82 -18.17 9.04
N GLU A 48 7.42 -17.41 9.97
CA GLU A 48 8.54 -17.88 10.77
C GLU A 48 8.18 -19.16 11.54
N PRO A 49 9.05 -20.18 11.53
CA PRO A 49 8.91 -21.32 12.43
C PRO A 49 8.96 -20.84 13.88
N PRO A 50 8.10 -21.34 14.78
CA PRO A 50 8.18 -20.98 16.18
C PRO A 50 9.56 -21.30 16.74
N ALA A 51 10.11 -20.38 17.54
CA ALA A 51 11.41 -20.56 18.19
C ALA A 51 11.39 -21.86 19.01
N ALA A 52 12.50 -22.60 19.00
CA ALA A 52 12.64 -23.83 19.76
C ALA A 52 12.40 -23.56 21.25
N GLY A 53 11.24 -23.98 21.76
CA GLY A 53 10.83 -23.78 23.16
C GLY A 53 9.56 -22.95 23.36
N ASP A 54 9.05 -22.27 22.32
CA ASP A 54 7.75 -21.61 22.42
C ASP A 54 6.62 -22.65 22.40
N ARG A 55 6.04 -22.89 23.58
CA ARG A 55 4.84 -23.73 23.78
C ARG A 55 3.57 -22.87 23.84
N GLY A 56 3.58 -21.70 23.18
CA GLY A 56 2.50 -20.73 23.15
C GLY A 56 1.13 -21.30 22.75
N ARG A 57 0.24 -21.31 23.75
CA ARG A 57 -1.24 -21.41 23.73
C ARG A 57 -1.91 -21.51 22.35
N GLY A 58 -2.27 -22.73 21.93
CA GLY A 58 -3.36 -22.87 20.95
C GLY A 58 -3.39 -24.12 20.09
N ASN A 59 -2.28 -24.81 19.87
CA ASN A 59 -2.33 -26.13 19.23
C ASN A 59 -1.06 -26.93 19.58
N GLY A 60 -1.23 -28.07 20.24
CA GLY A 60 -0.13 -28.84 20.82
C GLY A 60 0.95 -29.23 19.80
N GLY A 61 2.14 -28.64 19.99
CA GLY A 61 3.44 -29.27 19.70
C GLY A 61 3.81 -29.52 18.23
N LYS A 62 4.98 -28.98 17.84
CA LYS A 62 5.80 -29.35 16.66
C LYS A 62 5.46 -28.68 15.30
N GLY A 63 4.76 -27.55 15.27
CA GLY A 63 4.32 -26.94 14.01
C GLY A 63 5.38 -26.11 13.30
N ASN A 64 5.62 -26.36 12.01
CA ASN A 64 6.26 -25.39 11.10
C ASN A 64 5.41 -24.10 11.06
N GLY A 65 6.01 -22.95 10.71
CA GLY A 65 5.28 -21.69 10.50
C GLY A 65 4.12 -21.83 9.51
N VAL A 66 3.23 -20.83 9.48
CA VAL A 66 2.03 -20.86 8.62
C VAL A 66 2.45 -20.95 7.15
N ARG A 67 1.93 -21.96 6.43
CA ARG A 67 2.28 -22.22 5.03
C ARG A 67 1.49 -21.37 4.03
N HIS A 68 0.29 -20.93 4.41
CA HIS A 68 -0.63 -20.17 3.58
C HIS A 68 -1.29 -19.13 4.45
N ALA A 69 -1.14 -17.86 4.13
CA ALA A 69 -1.68 -16.77 4.94
C ALA A 69 -2.18 -15.63 4.06
N LEU A 70 -3.21 -14.94 4.57
CA LEU A 70 -3.71 -13.68 4.06
C LEU A 70 -3.94 -12.75 5.25
N ILE A 71 -3.38 -11.55 5.18
CA ILE A 71 -3.65 -10.45 6.09
C ILE A 71 -4.40 -9.38 5.31
N ASN A 72 -5.44 -8.79 5.91
CA ASN A 72 -6.11 -7.61 5.39
C ASN A 72 -6.23 -6.58 6.51
N ALA A 73 -5.55 -5.45 6.36
CA ALA A 73 -5.61 -4.31 7.27
C ALA A 73 -6.16 -3.09 6.56
N GLY A 74 -7.49 -2.95 6.52
CA GLY A 74 -8.16 -1.79 5.93
C GLY A 74 -7.84 -1.62 4.44
N GLY A 75 -7.81 -2.73 3.67
CA GLY A 75 -7.49 -2.71 2.24
C GLY A 75 -6.01 -2.94 1.92
N ASN A 76 -5.10 -2.86 2.90
CA ASN A 76 -3.73 -3.35 2.73
C ASN A 76 -3.73 -4.88 2.87
N ILE A 77 -3.62 -5.56 1.74
CA ILE A 77 -3.67 -7.02 1.67
C ILE A 77 -2.26 -7.55 1.47
N VAL A 78 -1.87 -8.55 2.25
CA VAL A 78 -0.62 -9.31 2.08
C VAL A 78 -0.96 -10.79 2.06
N VAL A 79 -0.45 -11.51 1.06
CA VAL A 79 -0.64 -12.95 0.92
C VAL A 79 0.69 -13.67 0.87
N PHE A 80 0.72 -14.88 1.40
CA PHE A 80 1.91 -15.72 1.43
C PHE A 80 1.57 -17.17 1.11
N GLY A 81 2.46 -17.83 0.37
CA GLY A 81 2.45 -19.27 0.13
C GLY A 81 1.31 -19.79 -0.75
N GLY A 82 0.58 -18.92 -1.45
CA GLY A 82 -0.56 -19.31 -2.29
C GLY A 82 -1.79 -19.77 -1.50
N HIS A 83 -2.87 -20.07 -2.20
CA HIS A 83 -4.10 -20.55 -1.55
C HIS A 83 -3.95 -22.02 -1.11
N PRO A 84 -4.52 -22.45 0.04
CA PRO A 84 -4.49 -23.85 0.49
C PRO A 84 -5.02 -24.87 -0.53
N GLU A 85 -5.93 -24.44 -1.41
CA GLU A 85 -6.50 -25.24 -2.51
C GLU A 85 -5.64 -25.28 -3.78
N LYS A 86 -4.35 -24.88 -3.71
CA LYS A 86 -3.41 -24.86 -4.85
C LYS A 86 -3.88 -24.00 -6.03
N ARG A 87 -4.43 -22.84 -5.72
CA ARG A 87 -4.82 -21.80 -6.68
C ARG A 87 -4.31 -20.42 -6.23
N PRO A 88 -4.39 -19.38 -7.08
CA PRO A 88 -4.13 -18.02 -6.63
C PRO A 88 -5.18 -17.52 -5.62
N TRP A 89 -4.77 -16.56 -4.79
CA TRP A 89 -5.66 -15.67 -4.07
C TRP A 89 -6.28 -14.68 -5.05
N ASN A 90 -7.61 -14.49 -4.96
CA ASN A 90 -8.34 -13.53 -5.76
C ASN A 90 -8.58 -12.28 -4.91
N ILE A 91 -7.91 -11.19 -5.24
CA ILE A 91 -7.98 -9.91 -4.53
C ILE A 91 -8.79 -8.94 -5.36
N SER A 92 -9.99 -8.60 -4.89
CA SER A 92 -10.86 -7.65 -5.60
C SER A 92 -10.47 -6.21 -5.28
N ILE A 93 -10.40 -5.38 -6.32
CA ILE A 93 -10.20 -3.93 -6.20
C ILE A 93 -11.58 -3.27 -6.22
N THR A 94 -11.90 -2.52 -5.18
CA THR A 94 -13.16 -1.77 -5.08
C THR A 94 -13.24 -0.68 -6.14
N HIS A 95 -14.42 -0.49 -6.73
CA HIS A 95 -14.64 0.60 -7.68
C HIS A 95 -14.67 1.95 -6.94
N PRO A 96 -13.86 2.95 -7.34
CA PRO A 96 -13.63 4.17 -6.55
C PRO A 96 -14.84 5.12 -6.44
N ARG A 97 -15.88 4.84 -7.22
CA ARG A 97 -17.16 5.57 -7.20
C ARG A 97 -18.36 4.68 -6.88
N ASN A 98 -18.16 3.40 -6.61
CA ASN A 98 -19.22 2.47 -6.26
C ASN A 98 -18.67 1.36 -5.35
N SER A 99 -18.83 1.52 -4.04
CA SER A 99 -18.32 0.56 -3.05
C SER A 99 -18.98 -0.81 -3.09
N GLU A 100 -20.11 -0.96 -3.80
CA GLU A 100 -20.80 -2.24 -3.99
C GLU A 100 -20.30 -3.00 -5.23
N ARG A 101 -19.39 -2.40 -6.00
CA ARG A 101 -18.82 -2.99 -7.21
C ARG A 101 -17.32 -3.11 -7.11
N PHE A 102 -16.80 -4.14 -7.76
CA PHE A 102 -15.37 -4.26 -8.00
C PHE A 102 -15.01 -3.61 -9.33
N LEU A 103 -13.92 -2.86 -9.35
CA LEU A 103 -13.25 -2.43 -10.57
C LEU A 103 -12.73 -3.65 -11.34
N GLY A 104 -12.20 -4.62 -10.58
CA GLY A 104 -11.73 -5.89 -11.10
C GLY A 104 -11.17 -6.76 -9.99
N THR A 105 -10.58 -7.91 -10.38
CA THR A 105 -9.99 -8.87 -9.45
C THR A 105 -8.61 -9.27 -9.93
N LEU A 106 -7.66 -9.33 -9.00
CA LEU A 106 -6.28 -9.74 -9.22
C LEU A 106 -6.06 -11.15 -8.70
N SER A 107 -5.37 -11.97 -9.47
CA SER A 107 -4.96 -13.31 -9.04
C SER A 107 -3.48 -13.32 -8.65
N ILE A 108 -3.17 -13.53 -7.36
CA ILE A 108 -1.79 -13.51 -6.83
C ILE A 108 -1.50 -14.71 -5.92
N ASN A 109 -0.26 -15.20 -5.91
CA ASN A 109 0.15 -16.29 -5.01
C ASN A 109 0.86 -15.76 -3.74
N GLU A 110 1.60 -14.67 -3.88
CA GLU A 110 2.40 -14.05 -2.83
C GLU A 110 2.52 -12.54 -3.08
N GLY A 111 2.89 -11.78 -2.05
CA GLY A 111 3.10 -10.34 -2.11
C GLY A 111 1.93 -9.55 -1.52
N ALA A 112 1.86 -8.28 -1.87
CA ALA A 112 0.94 -7.31 -1.31
C ALA A 112 0.15 -6.57 -2.39
N VAL A 113 -1.10 -6.24 -2.07
CA VAL A 113 -1.98 -5.34 -2.85
C VAL A 113 -2.44 -4.23 -1.91
N VAL A 114 -2.12 -2.99 -2.26
CA VAL A 114 -2.46 -1.83 -1.44
C VAL A 114 -3.08 -0.75 -2.30
N THR A 115 -4.19 -0.16 -1.84
CA THR A 115 -4.93 0.87 -2.56
C THR A 115 -4.98 2.18 -1.77
N SER A 116 -4.58 3.27 -2.42
CA SER A 116 -4.83 4.64 -1.97
C SER A 116 -5.98 5.24 -2.78
N GLY A 117 -6.95 5.89 -2.13
CA GLY A 117 -8.14 6.43 -2.79
C GLY A 117 -8.69 7.70 -2.14
N ASP A 118 -9.27 8.58 -2.95
CA ASP A 118 -9.89 9.84 -2.48
C ASP A 118 -11.22 9.60 -1.72
N TYR A 119 -11.75 8.38 -1.76
CA TYR A 119 -13.02 7.98 -1.17
C TYR A 119 -12.89 7.29 0.19
N GLU A 120 -11.66 6.99 0.65
CA GLU A 120 -11.44 6.28 1.92
C GLU A 120 -11.70 7.17 3.13
N ARG A 121 -11.17 8.39 3.13
CA ARG A 121 -11.39 9.40 4.17
C ARG A 121 -11.46 10.78 3.53
N PHE A 122 -12.63 11.39 3.61
CA PHE A 122 -12.89 12.72 3.07
C PHE A 122 -14.08 13.39 3.78
N PHE A 123 -14.21 14.69 3.56
CA PHE A 123 -15.43 15.44 3.81
C PHE A 123 -15.83 16.23 2.55
N ILE A 124 -17.07 16.71 2.51
CA ILE A 124 -17.57 17.56 1.42
C ILE A 124 -17.86 18.93 1.98
N GLN A 125 -17.31 19.97 1.35
CA GLN A 125 -17.60 21.36 1.65
C GLN A 125 -17.88 22.10 0.36
N ASN A 126 -19.01 22.81 0.28
CA ASN A 126 -19.44 23.56 -0.90
C ASN A 126 -19.50 22.74 -2.19
N GLY A 127 -19.81 21.43 -2.08
CA GLY A 127 -19.87 20.51 -3.23
C GLY A 127 -18.51 19.94 -3.66
N GLU A 128 -17.42 20.36 -3.03
CA GLU A 128 -16.07 19.86 -3.29
C GLU A 128 -15.65 18.81 -2.26
N ARG A 129 -14.95 17.78 -2.73
CA ARG A 129 -14.42 16.70 -1.89
C ARG A 129 -13.02 17.05 -1.41
N TYR A 130 -12.82 17.00 -0.09
CA TYR A 130 -11.53 17.17 0.56
C TYR A 130 -11.11 15.86 1.22
N HIS A 131 -10.17 15.14 0.61
CA HIS A 131 -9.69 13.85 1.08
C HIS A 131 -8.34 13.94 1.81
N HIS A 132 -7.99 12.88 2.52
CA HIS A 132 -6.83 12.81 3.40
C HIS A 132 -5.45 12.69 2.73
N ILE A 133 -5.38 12.57 1.40
CA ILE A 133 -4.12 12.40 0.66
C ILE A 133 -3.66 13.79 0.20
N ILE A 134 -2.69 14.37 0.90
CA ILE A 134 -2.26 15.75 0.70
C ILE A 134 -1.10 15.83 -0.30
N ASP A 135 -1.19 16.75 -1.25
CA ASP A 135 -0.04 17.16 -2.05
C ASP A 135 0.87 18.07 -1.20
N PRO A 136 2.10 17.64 -0.85
CA PRO A 136 3.00 18.41 -0.01
C PRO A 136 3.46 19.73 -0.66
N ALA A 137 3.33 19.90 -1.98
CA ALA A 137 3.65 21.14 -2.66
C ALA A 137 2.61 22.23 -2.40
N THR A 138 1.34 21.86 -2.22
CA THR A 138 0.21 22.79 -2.10
C THR A 138 -0.37 22.85 -0.68
N GLY A 139 -0.31 21.74 0.07
CA GLY A 139 -0.98 21.59 1.37
C GLY A 139 -2.47 21.26 1.26
N PHE A 140 -2.96 21.03 0.05
CA PHE A 140 -4.33 20.65 -0.25
C PHE A 140 -4.40 19.18 -0.69
N PRO A 141 -5.60 18.56 -0.66
CA PRO A 141 -5.80 17.23 -1.21
C PRO A 141 -5.32 17.14 -2.66
N ALA A 142 -4.58 16.08 -3.00
CA ALA A 142 -4.05 15.84 -4.33
C ALA A 142 -5.18 15.60 -5.35
N THR A 143 -5.14 16.29 -6.49
CA THR A 143 -6.20 16.20 -7.52
C THR A 143 -5.82 15.28 -8.68
N GLY A 144 -6.81 14.89 -9.49
CA GLY A 144 -6.58 14.17 -10.76
C GLY A 144 -6.57 12.64 -10.66
N MET A 145 -6.75 12.11 -9.45
CA MET A 145 -6.79 10.66 -9.18
C MET A 145 -8.03 10.31 -8.34
N GLN A 146 -8.64 9.16 -8.64
CA GLN A 146 -9.67 8.56 -7.79
C GLN A 146 -9.08 7.42 -6.95
N SER A 147 -8.25 6.57 -7.56
CA SER A 147 -7.55 5.48 -6.86
C SER A 147 -6.23 5.10 -7.51
N VAL A 148 -5.31 4.60 -6.70
CA VAL A 148 -4.10 3.89 -7.13
C VAL A 148 -3.99 2.59 -6.34
N SER A 149 -3.97 1.47 -7.05
CA SER A 149 -3.69 0.15 -6.47
C SER A 149 -2.30 -0.31 -6.91
N ILE A 150 -1.43 -0.61 -5.95
CA ILE A 150 -0.07 -1.11 -6.17
C ILE A 150 0.00 -2.58 -5.78
N VAL A 151 0.73 -3.34 -6.59
CA VAL A 151 1.07 -4.75 -6.33
C VAL A 151 2.59 -4.89 -6.28
N SER A 152 3.11 -5.36 -5.16
CA SER A 152 4.54 -5.56 -4.92
C SER A 152 4.78 -6.81 -4.08
N SER A 153 5.99 -7.38 -4.12
CA SER A 153 6.43 -8.39 -3.16
C SER A 153 6.60 -7.82 -1.74
N ASP A 154 6.79 -6.50 -1.60
CA ASP A 154 7.00 -5.81 -0.34
C ASP A 154 5.77 -4.96 0.03
N SER A 155 5.20 -5.23 1.21
CA SER A 155 3.99 -4.55 1.68
C SER A 155 4.20 -3.08 2.04
N LEU A 156 5.38 -2.71 2.54
CA LEU A 156 5.72 -1.32 2.83
C LEU A 156 5.96 -0.56 1.53
N GLN A 157 6.65 -1.17 0.56
CA GLN A 157 6.85 -0.60 -0.76
C GLN A 157 5.50 -0.33 -1.44
N ALA A 158 4.56 -1.27 -1.39
CA ALA A 158 3.22 -1.08 -1.96
C ALA A 158 2.45 0.09 -1.30
N ASP A 159 2.49 0.22 0.03
CA ASP A 159 1.81 1.31 0.77
C ASP A 159 2.39 2.68 0.40
N LEU A 160 3.72 2.81 0.45
CA LEU A 160 4.45 4.03 0.10
C LEU A 160 4.20 4.44 -1.36
N LEU A 161 4.34 3.49 -2.29
CA LEU A 161 4.16 3.77 -3.71
C LEU A 161 2.71 4.12 -4.05
N SER A 162 1.72 3.53 -3.38
CA SER A 162 0.31 3.83 -3.65
C SER A 162 0.01 5.31 -3.37
N THR A 163 0.54 5.85 -2.27
CA THR A 163 0.38 7.27 -1.92
C THR A 163 1.21 8.16 -2.83
N ALA A 164 2.48 7.82 -3.07
CA ALA A 164 3.37 8.64 -3.90
C ALA A 164 2.84 8.77 -5.34
N VAL A 165 2.42 7.67 -5.95
CA VAL A 165 1.86 7.64 -7.31
C VAL A 165 0.52 8.34 -7.39
N PHE A 166 -0.31 8.25 -6.34
CA PHE A 166 -1.56 9.01 -6.26
C PHE A 166 -1.29 10.51 -6.36
N VAL A 167 -0.30 11.03 -5.63
CA VAL A 167 0.08 12.45 -5.67
C VAL A 167 0.75 12.83 -7.00
N MET A 168 1.58 11.95 -7.58
CA MET A 168 2.26 12.22 -8.86
C MET A 168 1.28 12.29 -10.05
N GLY A 169 0.15 11.59 -9.98
CA GLY A 169 -0.81 11.44 -11.07
C GLY A 169 -0.34 10.47 -12.16
N VAL A 170 -1.17 10.26 -13.18
CA VAL A 170 -0.99 9.18 -14.18
C VAL A 170 0.37 9.22 -14.88
N SER A 171 0.68 10.30 -15.61
CA SER A 171 1.86 10.33 -16.49
C SER A 171 3.18 10.23 -15.71
N LYS A 172 3.33 11.03 -14.64
CA LYS A 172 4.54 11.01 -13.81
C LYS A 172 4.63 9.74 -12.98
N GLY A 173 3.50 9.27 -12.44
CA GLY A 173 3.43 8.08 -11.61
C GLY A 173 3.82 6.81 -12.38
N LEU A 174 3.28 6.62 -13.59
CA LEU A 174 3.65 5.49 -14.44
C LEU A 174 5.12 5.55 -14.86
N ALA A 175 5.60 6.71 -15.33
CA ALA A 175 7.00 6.87 -15.71
C ALA A 175 7.97 6.62 -14.53
N PHE A 176 7.59 7.04 -13.33
CA PHE A 176 8.35 6.79 -12.11
C PHE A 176 8.43 5.30 -11.78
N LEU A 177 7.29 4.60 -11.81
CA LEU A 177 7.25 3.15 -11.58
C LEU A 177 8.07 2.40 -12.63
N GLU A 178 7.93 2.73 -13.90
CA GLU A 178 8.68 2.08 -14.99
C GLU A 178 10.20 2.27 -14.85
N SER A 179 10.62 3.46 -14.43
CA SER A 179 12.05 3.80 -14.34
C SER A 179 12.73 3.24 -13.09
N HIS A 180 12.00 3.11 -11.98
CA HIS A 180 12.58 2.82 -10.67
C HIS A 180 12.10 1.51 -10.05
N PHE A 181 10.94 1.01 -10.46
CA PHE A 181 10.28 -0.18 -9.89
C PHE A 181 9.63 -1.06 -10.98
N PRO A 182 10.40 -1.54 -11.98
CA PRO A 182 9.86 -2.34 -13.09
C PRO A 182 9.25 -3.68 -12.64
N GLU A 183 9.50 -4.12 -11.41
CA GLU A 183 8.88 -5.27 -10.77
C GLU A 183 7.44 -4.98 -10.28
N VAL A 184 7.11 -3.72 -10.01
CA VAL A 184 5.86 -3.29 -9.39
C VAL A 184 4.73 -3.20 -10.41
N GLY A 185 3.60 -3.80 -10.04
CA GLY A 185 2.35 -3.65 -10.76
C GLY A 185 1.55 -2.45 -10.26
N ALA A 186 0.88 -1.71 -11.15
CA ALA A 186 -0.05 -0.67 -10.74
C ALA A 186 -1.32 -0.61 -11.60
N ILE A 187 -2.42 -0.23 -10.95
CA ILE A 187 -3.69 0.16 -11.57
C ILE A 187 -4.06 1.53 -11.04
N LEU A 188 -4.25 2.48 -11.93
CA LEU A 188 -4.59 3.86 -11.65
C LEU A 188 -5.99 4.11 -12.23
N VAL A 189 -6.84 4.80 -11.47
CA VAL A 189 -8.10 5.35 -11.97
C VAL A 189 -8.01 6.87 -11.82
N ASP A 190 -7.96 7.57 -12.94
CA ASP A 190 -7.88 9.03 -12.95
C ASP A 190 -9.22 9.70 -12.61
N SER A 191 -9.21 11.03 -12.51
CA SER A 191 -10.40 11.81 -12.18
C SER A 191 -11.61 11.57 -13.10
N ASP A 192 -11.37 11.21 -14.37
CA ASP A 192 -12.42 10.97 -15.37
C ASP A 192 -12.91 9.51 -15.33
N GLY A 193 -12.26 8.66 -14.54
CA GLY A 193 -12.58 7.24 -14.41
C GLY A 193 -11.86 6.36 -15.42
N GLU A 194 -10.90 6.89 -16.18
CA GLU A 194 -10.09 6.09 -17.08
C GLU A 194 -9.08 5.23 -16.30
N ILE A 195 -8.93 3.99 -16.76
CA ILE A 195 -8.05 3.00 -16.13
C ILE A 195 -6.72 2.98 -16.84
N HIS A 196 -5.64 3.22 -16.09
CA HIS A 196 -4.26 3.18 -16.55
C HIS A 196 -3.48 2.11 -15.80
N MET A 197 -2.48 1.50 -16.44
CA MET A 197 -1.78 0.34 -15.89
C MET A 197 -0.31 0.32 -16.31
N THR A 198 0.57 -0.26 -15.48
CA THR A 198 1.96 -0.49 -15.88
C THR A 198 2.06 -1.62 -16.92
N PRO A 199 3.00 -1.54 -17.91
CA PRO A 199 3.07 -2.48 -19.03
C PRO A 199 3.25 -3.97 -18.68
N GLY A 200 3.72 -4.31 -17.48
CA GLY A 200 3.88 -5.71 -17.02
C GLY A 200 2.67 -6.28 -16.25
N PHE A 201 1.65 -5.47 -15.99
CA PHE A 201 0.55 -5.87 -15.12
C PHE A 201 -0.38 -6.89 -15.78
N ARG A 202 -0.70 -6.71 -17.06
CA ARG A 202 -1.64 -7.59 -17.78
C ARG A 202 -1.12 -9.02 -17.94
N GLU A 203 0.20 -9.21 -17.90
CA GLU A 203 0.85 -10.52 -18.04
C GLU A 203 1.00 -11.23 -16.70
N ARG A 204 1.23 -10.49 -15.61
CA ARG A 204 1.39 -11.03 -14.25
C ARG A 204 0.07 -11.16 -13.48
N PHE A 205 -0.96 -10.43 -13.90
CA PHE A 205 -2.25 -10.36 -13.22
C PHE A 205 -3.39 -10.40 -14.25
N SER A 206 -4.19 -11.47 -14.20
CA SER A 206 -5.39 -11.60 -15.01
C SER A 206 -6.57 -10.87 -14.36
N TRP A 207 -7.25 -10.06 -15.18
CA TRP A 207 -8.57 -9.52 -14.83
C TRP A 207 -9.61 -10.61 -15.11
N ARG A 208 -10.52 -10.81 -14.15
CA ARG A 208 -11.74 -11.60 -14.38
C ARG A 208 -12.88 -10.70 -14.81
#